data_AF-Q2H3K0-F1
#
_entry.id   AF-Q2H3K0-F1
#
_cell.length_a   1.000
_cell.length_b   1.000
_cell.length_c   1.000
_cell.angle_alpha   90.00
_cell.angle_beta   90.00
_cell.angle_gamma   90.00
#
_symmetry.space_group_name_H-M   'P 1'
#
loop_
_entity.id
_entity.type
_entity.pdbx_description
1 polymer ?
#
loop_
_entity_poly.entity_id
_entity_poly.type
_entity_poly.pdbx_seq_one_letter_code
_entity_poly.pdbx_strand_id
1 'polypeptide(L)'
;MWLSSAPASAIALLAWSSLVSNVAAQVTTDCFPMNKTCPPNPAFGMEANFNFNSTPNIEIWETTVRPVTYDSENGAGFRITNMGDSPTIRSKFYYFWGRTEVHLKASKGTGVISSIMMLSDNLDEIDWEFFGGNETIAQSNYFGKGFMPEIPNAEYHQVPAGVQDDFHNYTTVWTKDFLDFYIDGGKVRRLVPNDANNTYYYPQTPMRLSIGIWAGGDPRMPKGTREWAGGDTDYTQGPFDMFVKSAHVEDYSSGKEYEYTDKTGSWESIKIIEGNSTVKEVMNAPPEKSLSDKWNDLPNGSKIAIYSSVAGFFGLLIFTGLFYCIRQRRRGAREAKAAEARAEAERLELERFRKAGVDPDSFASQAHEYNAKEMRRDGFTDEDGYSVPGSPNLQATTPASPLDHRWDSAAAAGLGVAAGAGAAAAAGNGNGNNNNNGPHSPVPRLGDRAQSPRVGSPGPNSPGGMRSPTLTQPNRSYTSPRMGSPGPGYQQLAQPQPQRSFTTDGGFGGDGLDGHGHDQGYGNGGDGSYGNGGQGGGRGGDAYWGNGGGYR
;
A
#
# COMPACT_ATOMS: atom_id res chain seq x y z
N MET A 1 -0.65 33.86 -58.58
CA MET A 1 -1.91 33.17 -58.21
C MET A 1 -1.83 31.79 -58.83
N TRP A 2 -1.54 30.67 -58.18
CA TRP A 2 -1.61 30.25 -56.78
C TRP A 2 -0.43 29.28 -56.50
N LEU A 3 0.21 29.43 -55.34
CA LEU A 3 1.15 28.47 -54.77
C LEU A 3 0.36 27.35 -54.09
N SER A 4 0.76 26.09 -54.31
CA SER A 4 0.24 24.94 -53.56
C SER A 4 1.11 24.71 -52.33
N SER A 5 0.51 24.87 -51.16
CA SER A 5 1.08 24.63 -49.84
C SER A 5 1.02 23.15 -49.47
N ALA A 6 2.16 22.51 -49.25
CA ALA A 6 2.26 21.26 -48.50
C ALA A 6 2.43 21.56 -47.00
N PRO A 7 1.81 20.82 -46.07
CA PRO A 7 2.02 21.01 -44.65
C PRO A 7 3.34 20.36 -44.22
N ALA A 8 4.31 21.18 -43.83
CA ALA A 8 5.46 20.73 -43.07
C ALA A 8 5.02 20.47 -41.62
N SER A 9 4.67 19.22 -41.32
CA SER A 9 4.43 18.75 -39.94
C SER A 9 5.31 17.52 -39.70
N ALA A 10 6.62 17.74 -39.58
CA ALA A 10 7.58 16.69 -39.27
C ALA A 10 8.89 17.23 -38.67
N ILE A 11 8.85 18.23 -37.77
CA ILE A 11 10.07 18.69 -37.04
C ILE A 11 9.71 19.17 -35.62
N ALA A 12 9.06 18.34 -34.81
CA ALA A 12 8.80 18.67 -33.40
C ALA A 12 9.05 17.51 -32.41
N LEU A 13 9.84 16.50 -32.79
CA LEU A 13 10.15 15.34 -31.93
C LEU A 13 11.63 15.16 -31.59
N LEU A 14 12.51 16.13 -31.89
CA LEU A 14 13.96 16.01 -31.65
C LEU A 14 14.54 17.05 -30.67
N ALA A 15 13.71 17.80 -29.95
CA ALA A 15 14.19 18.87 -29.06
C ALA A 15 14.22 18.51 -27.56
N TRP A 16 14.08 17.22 -27.21
CA TRP A 16 14.12 16.75 -25.81
C TRP A 16 15.40 15.96 -25.46
N SER A 17 16.38 15.87 -26.36
CA SER A 17 17.55 15.00 -26.19
C SER A 17 18.83 15.69 -25.71
N SER A 18 18.81 16.96 -25.28
CA SER A 18 20.04 17.72 -25.01
C SER A 18 20.25 18.21 -23.57
N LEU A 19 19.47 17.74 -22.59
CA LEU A 19 19.72 18.03 -21.17
C LEU A 19 19.49 16.77 -20.32
N VAL A 20 20.30 15.73 -20.53
CA VAL A 20 20.28 14.59 -19.60
C VAL A 20 21.26 14.87 -18.46
N SER A 21 20.74 15.50 -17.42
CA SER A 21 21.39 15.51 -16.11
C SER A 21 21.48 14.07 -15.60
N ASN A 22 22.65 13.63 -15.12
CA ASN A 22 22.83 12.31 -14.50
C ASN A 22 21.83 12.12 -13.35
N VAL A 23 20.78 11.34 -13.57
CA VAL A 23 19.78 11.02 -12.56
C VAL A 23 20.20 9.75 -11.85
N ALA A 24 20.88 9.90 -10.72
CA ALA A 24 21.07 8.80 -9.79
C ALA A 24 19.82 8.67 -8.93
N ALA A 25 18.87 7.82 -9.34
CA ALA A 25 18.08 7.11 -8.34
C ALA A 25 19.05 6.13 -7.68
N GLN A 26 19.54 6.45 -6.47
CA GLN A 26 20.57 5.64 -5.83
C GLN A 26 19.94 4.37 -5.26
N VAL A 27 19.96 3.30 -6.04
CA VAL A 27 19.69 1.93 -5.55
C VAL A 27 20.77 1.53 -4.55
N THR A 28 20.39 0.73 -3.55
CA THR A 28 21.31 0.24 -2.51
C THR A 28 21.11 -1.24 -2.28
N THR A 29 22.16 -1.89 -1.80
CA THR A 29 22.16 -3.28 -1.37
C THR A 29 22.70 -3.38 0.05
N ASP A 30 22.17 -4.28 0.86
CA ASP A 30 22.69 -4.57 2.19
C ASP A 30 24.06 -5.28 2.10
N CYS A 31 24.25 -6.04 1.03
CA CYS A 31 25.45 -6.80 0.78
C CYS A 31 25.87 -6.73 -0.68
N PHE A 32 26.91 -5.95 -0.98
CA PHE A 32 27.49 -5.84 -2.32
C PHE A 32 28.55 -6.93 -2.57
N PRO A 33 28.27 -7.96 -3.39
CA PRO A 33 29.08 -9.18 -3.51
C PRO A 33 30.45 -8.94 -4.16
N MET A 34 30.61 -7.87 -4.93
CA MET A 34 31.91 -7.51 -5.51
C MET A 34 32.89 -6.91 -4.49
N ASN A 35 32.42 -6.50 -3.30
CA ASN A 35 33.28 -6.00 -2.23
C ASN A 35 33.52 -7.04 -1.12
N LYS A 36 32.49 -7.83 -0.78
CA LYS A 36 32.51 -8.79 0.34
C LYS A 36 31.71 -10.05 0.00
N THR A 37 31.98 -11.15 0.71
CA THR A 37 31.17 -12.37 0.61
C THR A 37 29.79 -12.11 1.20
N CYS A 38 28.74 -12.48 0.47
CA CYS A 38 27.35 -12.27 0.85
C CYS A 38 26.64 -13.60 1.08
N PRO A 39 25.58 -13.62 1.92
CA PRO A 39 24.69 -14.77 2.00
C PRO A 39 24.10 -15.11 0.62
N PRO A 40 23.86 -16.40 0.32
CA PRO A 40 23.19 -16.78 -0.93
C PRO A 40 21.79 -16.17 -1.04
N ASN A 41 21.40 -15.78 -2.25
CA ASN A 41 20.06 -15.25 -2.50
C ASN A 41 19.05 -16.40 -2.67
N PRO A 42 17.84 -16.31 -2.08
CA PRO A 42 16.82 -17.35 -2.25
C PRO A 42 16.36 -17.41 -3.72
N ALA A 43 16.48 -18.57 -4.35
CA ALA A 43 16.11 -18.79 -5.75
C ALA A 43 14.60 -19.01 -5.90
N PHE A 44 14.05 -18.63 -7.05
CA PHE A 44 12.65 -18.88 -7.40
C PHE A 44 12.48 -20.28 -8.00
N GLY A 45 13.30 -20.62 -9.00
CA GLY A 45 13.42 -21.97 -9.55
C GLY A 45 12.14 -22.57 -10.13
N MET A 46 11.19 -21.73 -10.53
CA MET A 46 9.91 -22.13 -11.12
C MET A 46 9.30 -21.00 -11.94
N GLU A 47 8.09 -21.25 -12.44
CA GLU A 47 7.24 -20.27 -13.12
C GLU A 47 5.96 -20.08 -12.31
N ALA A 48 5.53 -18.82 -12.13
CA ALA A 48 4.22 -18.53 -11.56
C ALA A 48 3.62 -17.23 -12.09
N ASN A 49 2.28 -17.19 -12.09
CA ASN A 49 1.52 -15.97 -12.27
C ASN A 49 0.97 -15.49 -10.93
N PHE A 50 1.40 -14.33 -10.48
CA PHE A 50 0.91 -13.66 -9.27
C PHE A 50 -0.20 -12.70 -9.64
N ASN A 51 -1.44 -13.02 -9.25
CA ASN A 51 -2.59 -12.14 -9.41
C ASN A 51 -2.77 -11.30 -8.14
N PHE A 52 -2.85 -9.98 -8.28
CA PHE A 52 -2.94 -9.03 -7.17
C PHE A 52 -4.38 -8.64 -6.80
N ASN A 53 -5.36 -9.50 -7.11
CA ASN A 53 -6.76 -9.31 -6.70
C ASN A 53 -6.99 -9.28 -5.17
N SER A 54 -5.99 -9.71 -4.40
CA SER A 54 -5.96 -9.80 -2.96
C SER A 54 -4.53 -9.64 -2.47
N THR A 55 -4.34 -9.44 -1.17
CA THR A 55 -3.01 -9.29 -0.58
C THR A 55 -2.15 -10.52 -0.89
N PRO A 56 -0.95 -10.33 -1.49
CA PRO A 56 -0.08 -11.44 -1.84
C PRO A 56 0.49 -12.11 -0.59
N ASN A 57 0.93 -13.36 -0.74
CA ASN A 57 1.57 -14.08 0.36
C ASN A 57 2.83 -13.34 0.82
N ILE A 58 2.87 -12.98 2.11
CA ILE A 58 3.95 -12.23 2.75
C ILE A 58 5.29 -12.97 2.80
N GLU A 59 5.30 -14.28 2.59
CA GLU A 59 6.53 -15.08 2.47
C GLU A 59 7.16 -14.96 1.09
N ILE A 60 6.39 -14.52 0.09
CA ILE A 60 6.82 -14.38 -1.31
C ILE A 60 7.07 -12.91 -1.65
N TRP A 61 6.22 -12.02 -1.15
CA TRP A 61 6.25 -10.59 -1.40
C TRP A 61 6.41 -9.80 -0.11
N GLU A 62 7.10 -8.68 -0.18
CA GLU A 62 7.15 -7.69 0.88
C GLU A 62 6.77 -6.31 0.37
N THR A 63 6.33 -5.46 1.29
CA THR A 63 6.12 -4.04 1.04
C THR A 63 7.26 -3.27 1.72
N THR A 64 8.08 -2.57 0.95
CA THR A 64 9.30 -1.94 1.45
C THR A 64 9.05 -0.52 1.96
N VAL A 65 8.14 0.21 1.31
CA VAL A 65 7.80 1.59 1.63
C VAL A 65 6.30 1.75 1.46
N ARG A 66 5.61 2.34 2.45
CA ARG A 66 4.15 2.65 2.49
C ARG A 66 3.20 1.45 2.16
N PRO A 67 1.97 1.40 2.69
CA PRO A 67 1.06 0.31 2.37
C PRO A 67 0.58 0.37 0.90
N VAL A 68 0.36 -0.80 0.32
CA VAL A 68 -0.26 -1.01 -0.99
C VAL A 68 -1.65 -1.60 -0.77
N THR A 69 -2.65 -1.12 -1.51
CA THR A 69 -4.03 -1.65 -1.44
C THR A 69 -4.24 -2.74 -2.48
N TYR A 70 -5.18 -3.66 -2.24
CA TYR A 70 -5.46 -4.76 -3.17
C TYR A 70 -6.96 -4.91 -3.35
N ASP A 71 -7.42 -4.97 -4.60
CA ASP A 71 -8.81 -5.21 -4.93
C ASP A 71 -8.95 -6.03 -6.21
N SER A 72 -10.13 -6.64 -6.40
CA SER A 72 -10.38 -7.55 -7.52
C SER A 72 -10.51 -6.87 -8.88
N GLU A 73 -10.71 -5.55 -8.93
CA GLU A 73 -10.97 -4.80 -10.15
C GLU A 73 -9.65 -4.26 -10.76
N ASN A 74 -8.83 -3.61 -9.93
CA ASN A 74 -7.60 -2.94 -10.32
C ASN A 74 -6.32 -3.69 -9.91
N GLY A 75 -6.42 -4.68 -9.03
CA GLY A 75 -5.26 -5.40 -8.50
C GLY A 75 -4.57 -4.62 -7.37
N ALA A 76 -3.23 -4.58 -7.41
CA ALA A 76 -2.43 -3.79 -6.49
C ALA A 76 -2.50 -2.29 -6.84
N GLY A 77 -2.92 -1.45 -5.89
CA GLY A 77 -2.98 0.00 -6.00
C GLY A 77 -1.88 0.68 -5.20
N PHE A 78 -1.06 1.48 -5.88
CA PHE A 78 0.08 2.21 -5.34
C PHE A 78 -0.23 3.71 -5.39
N ARG A 79 -0.29 4.37 -4.23
CA ARG A 79 -0.78 5.76 -4.14
C ARG A 79 0.21 6.73 -3.50
N ILE A 80 0.47 7.82 -4.21
CA ILE A 80 1.16 9.00 -3.68
C ILE A 80 0.11 10.04 -3.30
N THR A 81 0.09 10.45 -2.04
CA THR A 81 -0.74 11.57 -1.57
C THR A 81 0.11 12.72 -1.06
N ASN A 82 1.23 12.40 -0.42
CA ASN A 82 2.10 13.38 0.21
C ASN A 82 3.54 13.24 -0.29
N MET A 83 4.29 14.31 -0.09
CA MET A 83 5.74 14.33 -0.29
C MET A 83 6.41 13.16 0.45
N GLY A 84 7.17 12.34 -0.30
CA GLY A 84 7.88 11.17 0.22
C GLY A 84 7.10 9.88 0.29
N ASP A 85 5.85 9.85 -0.18
CA ASP A 85 5.19 8.59 -0.48
C ASP A 85 5.90 7.94 -1.67
N SER A 86 6.26 6.66 -1.53
CA SER A 86 6.90 5.86 -2.57
C SER A 86 6.46 4.38 -2.48
N PRO A 87 5.15 4.07 -2.49
CA PRO A 87 4.69 2.72 -2.25
C PRO A 87 5.33 1.71 -3.20
N THR A 88 5.91 0.64 -2.64
CA THR A 88 6.69 -0.34 -3.40
C THR A 88 6.51 -1.74 -2.83
N ILE A 89 6.22 -2.71 -3.70
CA ILE A 89 6.31 -4.13 -3.38
C ILE A 89 7.56 -4.74 -4.01
N ARG A 90 8.07 -5.80 -3.40
CA ARG A 90 9.28 -6.49 -3.85
C ARG A 90 9.17 -7.99 -3.64
N SER A 91 9.67 -8.78 -4.58
CA SER A 91 9.82 -10.22 -4.41
C SER A 91 10.90 -10.51 -3.36
N LYS A 92 10.64 -11.46 -2.47
CA LYS A 92 11.63 -11.98 -1.53
C LYS A 92 12.59 -12.96 -2.17
N PHE A 93 12.18 -13.54 -3.30
CA PHE A 93 13.01 -14.40 -4.13
C PHE A 93 13.73 -13.60 -5.22
N TYR A 94 14.80 -14.21 -5.70
CA TYR A 94 15.55 -13.83 -6.89
C TYR A 94 15.30 -14.88 -7.97
N TYR A 95 15.45 -14.50 -9.22
CA TYR A 95 15.46 -15.42 -10.36
C TYR A 95 16.66 -15.11 -11.24
N PHE A 96 17.12 -16.11 -11.99
CA PHE A 96 18.35 -15.99 -12.75
C PHE A 96 18.12 -16.34 -14.21
N TRP A 97 18.19 -15.29 -15.04
CA TRP A 97 17.56 -15.26 -16.35
C TRP A 97 16.05 -15.50 -16.23
N GLY A 98 15.33 -15.38 -17.33
CA GLY A 98 13.90 -15.66 -17.31
C GLY A 98 13.04 -14.74 -18.12
N ARG A 99 11.76 -14.76 -17.76
CA ARG A 99 10.71 -13.91 -18.29
C ARG A 99 10.00 -13.22 -17.15
N THR A 100 9.76 -11.93 -17.30
CA THR A 100 8.94 -11.15 -16.38
C THR A 100 7.90 -10.40 -17.18
N GLU A 101 6.63 -10.64 -16.89
CA GLU A 101 5.51 -9.89 -17.47
C GLU A 101 4.76 -9.17 -16.37
N VAL A 102 4.50 -7.88 -16.54
CA VAL A 102 3.73 -7.10 -15.58
C VAL A 102 2.59 -6.40 -16.32
N HIS A 103 1.36 -6.66 -15.87
CA HIS A 103 0.18 -5.94 -16.33
C HIS A 103 -0.01 -4.70 -15.48
N LEU A 104 0.41 -3.56 -16.01
CA LEU A 104 0.50 -2.30 -15.30
C LEU A 104 -0.30 -1.20 -16.01
N LYS A 105 -0.95 -0.35 -15.22
CA LYS A 105 -1.50 0.95 -15.64
C LYS A 105 -0.78 2.04 -14.85
N ALA A 106 -0.05 2.90 -15.55
CA ALA A 106 0.82 3.90 -14.94
C ALA A 106 0.01 5.05 -14.35
N SER A 107 0.60 5.75 -13.38
CA SER A 107 0.00 6.93 -12.78
C SER A 107 0.10 8.15 -13.69
N LYS A 108 -0.88 9.04 -13.57
CA LYS A 108 -0.79 10.42 -14.08
C LYS A 108 -0.02 11.31 -13.09
N GLY A 109 0.37 12.50 -13.54
CA GLY A 109 0.92 13.57 -12.69
C GLY A 109 2.36 13.94 -13.04
N THR A 110 2.63 15.24 -13.22
CA THR A 110 3.98 15.73 -13.51
C THR A 110 4.97 15.32 -12.41
N GLY A 111 6.12 14.80 -12.81
CA GLY A 111 7.15 14.35 -11.86
C GLY A 111 6.85 13.03 -11.14
N VAL A 112 5.68 12.43 -11.35
CA VAL A 112 5.33 11.11 -10.79
C VAL A 112 5.83 10.02 -11.72
N ILE A 113 6.48 9.00 -11.17
CA ILE A 113 7.09 7.91 -11.90
C ILE A 113 6.50 6.59 -11.42
N SER A 114 6.00 5.79 -12.35
CA SER A 114 5.64 4.38 -12.12
C SER A 114 6.79 3.51 -12.61
N SER A 115 7.17 2.47 -11.86
CA SER A 115 8.39 1.71 -12.13
C SER A 115 8.19 0.20 -11.98
N ILE A 116 8.79 -0.55 -12.90
CA ILE A 116 9.07 -1.99 -12.76
C ILE A 116 10.58 -2.14 -12.79
N MET A 117 11.18 -2.68 -11.73
CA MET A 117 12.62 -2.77 -11.60
C MET A 117 13.04 -4.17 -11.19
N MET A 118 13.91 -4.79 -11.98
CA MET A 118 14.64 -5.99 -11.62
C MET A 118 16.02 -5.55 -11.14
N LEU A 119 16.38 -5.89 -9.91
CA LEU A 119 17.63 -5.43 -9.29
C LEU A 119 18.33 -6.59 -8.59
N SER A 120 19.62 -6.72 -8.82
CA SER A 120 20.50 -7.70 -8.17
C SER A 120 21.25 -7.09 -6.98
N ASP A 121 21.89 -7.94 -6.19
CA ASP A 121 22.72 -7.47 -5.07
C ASP A 121 24.02 -6.81 -5.52
N ASN A 122 24.50 -7.06 -6.74
CA ASN A 122 25.61 -6.31 -7.33
C ASN A 122 25.17 -5.06 -8.08
N LEU A 123 23.87 -4.71 -8.04
CA LEU A 123 23.29 -3.55 -8.73
C LEU A 123 23.35 -3.65 -10.28
N ASP A 124 23.39 -4.85 -10.84
CA ASP A 124 22.81 -5.09 -12.16
C ASP A 124 21.30 -4.81 -12.09
N GLU A 125 20.78 -4.07 -13.08
CA GLU A 125 19.43 -3.51 -13.07
C GLU A 125 18.80 -3.55 -14.46
N ILE A 126 17.49 -3.85 -14.50
CA ILE A 126 16.63 -3.71 -15.68
C ILE A 126 15.35 -3.03 -15.24
N ASP A 127 14.98 -1.98 -15.96
CA ASP A 127 13.96 -1.05 -15.52
C ASP A 127 13.00 -0.65 -16.65
N TRP A 128 11.71 -0.58 -16.30
CA TRP A 128 10.66 0.11 -17.03
C TRP A 128 10.21 1.32 -16.22
N GLU A 129 10.22 2.50 -16.85
CA GLU A 129 9.84 3.75 -16.23
C GLU A 129 8.72 4.44 -17.02
N PHE A 130 7.69 4.89 -16.33
CA PHE A 130 6.54 5.59 -16.92
C PHE A 130 6.39 6.97 -16.28
N PHE A 131 6.42 8.00 -17.12
CA PHE A 131 6.37 9.40 -16.70
C PHE A 131 4.91 9.86 -16.61
N GLY A 132 4.45 10.26 -15.44
CA GLY A 132 3.06 10.69 -15.24
C GLY A 132 2.68 11.96 -16.00
N GLY A 133 3.67 12.76 -16.42
CA GLY A 133 3.49 13.89 -17.33
C GLY A 133 3.46 13.51 -18.82
N ASN A 134 3.64 12.23 -19.18
CA ASN A 134 3.65 11.76 -20.56
C ASN A 134 2.73 10.54 -20.73
N GLU A 135 1.66 10.72 -21.50
CA GLU A 135 0.62 9.71 -21.63
C GLU A 135 1.00 8.55 -22.55
N THR A 136 1.99 8.70 -23.44
CA THR A 136 2.20 7.76 -24.55
C THR A 136 3.60 7.14 -24.60
N ILE A 137 4.39 7.25 -23.53
CA ILE A 137 5.77 6.76 -23.52
C ILE A 137 6.03 5.81 -22.36
N ALA A 138 6.66 4.68 -22.69
CA ALA A 138 7.34 3.81 -21.75
C ALA A 138 8.85 3.91 -21.98
N GLN A 139 9.64 4.11 -20.93
CA GLN A 139 11.10 4.03 -21.01
C GLN A 139 11.55 2.64 -20.59
N SER A 140 12.46 2.05 -21.35
CA SER A 140 13.25 0.90 -20.92
C SER A 140 14.68 1.33 -20.62
N ASN A 141 15.30 0.75 -19.62
CA ASN A 141 16.67 1.07 -19.27
C ASN A 141 17.40 -0.18 -18.72
N TYR A 142 18.71 -0.05 -18.50
CA TYR A 142 19.50 -1.08 -17.83
C TYR A 142 20.79 -0.50 -17.25
N PHE A 143 21.28 -1.12 -16.17
CA PHE A 143 22.58 -0.81 -15.58
C PHE A 143 23.32 -2.10 -15.25
N GLY A 144 24.66 -2.04 -15.26
CA GLY A 144 25.48 -3.15 -14.80
C GLY A 144 26.35 -2.72 -13.63
N LYS A 145 26.37 -3.55 -12.58
CA LYS A 145 27.27 -3.41 -11.42
C LYS A 145 27.16 -2.05 -10.70
N GLY A 146 25.99 -1.40 -10.78
CA GLY A 146 25.73 -0.07 -10.21
C GLY A 146 26.48 1.06 -10.91
N PHE A 147 27.05 0.80 -12.08
CA PHE A 147 27.74 1.82 -12.86
C PHE A 147 26.74 2.66 -13.66
N MET A 148 26.86 3.98 -13.50
CA MET A 148 26.09 4.96 -14.27
C MET A 148 26.90 5.40 -15.49
N PRO A 149 26.48 5.05 -16.72
CA PRO A 149 27.20 5.45 -17.92
C PRO A 149 27.03 6.94 -18.21
N GLU A 150 28.06 7.55 -18.79
CA GLU A 150 28.01 8.95 -19.24
C GLU A 150 26.93 9.18 -20.31
N ILE A 151 26.73 8.18 -21.16
CA ILE A 151 25.64 8.12 -22.12
C ILE A 151 24.55 7.22 -21.52
N PRO A 152 23.34 7.73 -21.25
CA PRO A 152 22.26 6.94 -20.70
C PRO A 152 21.90 5.76 -21.60
N ASN A 153 21.62 4.61 -20.97
CA ASN A 153 21.13 3.40 -21.65
C ASN A 153 19.62 3.44 -21.95
N ALA A 154 18.95 4.54 -21.59
CA ALA A 154 17.51 4.69 -21.71
C ALA A 154 17.06 4.76 -23.18
N GLU A 155 16.02 4.00 -23.50
CA GLU A 155 15.28 4.07 -24.76
C GLU A 155 13.79 4.31 -24.49
N TYR A 156 13.14 5.10 -25.35
CA TYR A 156 11.75 5.52 -25.19
C TYR A 156 10.87 4.91 -26.26
N HIS A 157 9.81 4.21 -25.82
CA HIS A 157 8.93 3.42 -26.65
C HIS A 157 7.54 4.06 -26.69
N GLN A 158 6.97 4.19 -27.90
CA GLN A 158 5.64 4.76 -28.07
C GLN A 158 4.56 3.74 -27.72
N VAL A 159 3.58 4.18 -26.94
CA VAL A 159 2.38 3.43 -26.57
C VAL A 159 1.16 4.31 -26.93
N PRO A 160 0.70 4.28 -28.20
CA PRO A 160 -0.36 5.18 -28.66
C PRO A 160 -1.70 5.01 -27.96
N ALA A 161 -1.94 3.84 -27.35
CA ALA A 161 -3.14 3.55 -26.56
C ALA A 161 -3.13 4.20 -25.17
N GLY A 162 -2.01 4.79 -24.75
CA GLY A 162 -1.87 5.53 -23.51
C GLY A 162 -1.47 4.65 -22.31
N VAL A 163 -0.26 4.84 -21.76
CA VAL A 163 0.26 4.05 -20.62
C VAL A 163 -0.54 4.26 -19.32
N GLN A 164 -1.35 5.31 -19.27
CA GLN A 164 -2.13 5.73 -18.10
C GLN A 164 -3.63 5.41 -18.23
N ASP A 165 -4.08 5.00 -19.42
CA ASP A 165 -5.50 4.89 -19.73
C ASP A 165 -6.03 3.46 -19.54
N ASP A 166 -5.22 2.43 -19.83
CA ASP A 166 -5.54 1.03 -19.56
C ASP A 166 -4.28 0.24 -19.12
N PHE A 167 -4.49 -1.02 -18.73
CA PHE A 167 -3.42 -1.96 -18.43
C PHE A 167 -2.74 -2.43 -19.72
N HIS A 168 -1.42 -2.32 -19.73
CA HIS A 168 -0.56 -2.86 -20.77
C HIS A 168 0.30 -4.00 -20.23
N ASN A 169 0.67 -4.95 -21.10
CA ASN A 169 1.62 -6.00 -20.75
C ASN A 169 3.05 -5.54 -21.08
N TYR A 170 3.82 -5.27 -20.05
CA TYR A 170 5.25 -5.00 -20.16
C TYR A 170 6.02 -6.28 -19.87
N THR A 171 6.58 -6.88 -20.92
CA THR A 171 7.33 -8.13 -20.82
C THR A 171 8.81 -7.89 -21.06
N THR A 172 9.63 -8.48 -20.19
CA THR A 172 11.08 -8.56 -20.35
C THR A 172 11.49 -10.02 -20.44
N VAL A 173 12.26 -10.37 -21.48
CA VAL A 173 12.90 -11.69 -21.62
C VAL A 173 14.41 -11.49 -21.48
N TRP A 174 14.97 -12.03 -20.42
CA TRP A 174 16.35 -11.81 -20.00
C TRP A 174 17.12 -13.12 -20.01
N THR A 175 18.19 -13.19 -20.81
CA THR A 175 19.00 -14.41 -20.99
C THR A 175 20.47 -14.04 -21.02
N LYS A 176 21.36 -15.03 -20.98
CA LYS A 176 22.79 -14.76 -21.19
C LYS A 176 23.11 -14.19 -22.58
N ASP A 177 22.23 -14.38 -23.57
CA ASP A 177 22.50 -14.07 -24.99
C ASP A 177 21.81 -12.77 -25.45
N PHE A 178 20.72 -12.39 -24.80
CA PHE A 178 19.95 -11.18 -25.13
C PHE A 178 19.01 -10.77 -24.00
N LEU A 179 18.69 -9.47 -24.00
CA LEU A 179 17.62 -8.85 -23.21
C LEU A 179 16.61 -8.21 -24.17
N ASP A 180 15.39 -8.74 -24.20
CA ASP A 180 14.29 -8.21 -25.01
C ASP A 180 13.24 -7.55 -24.14
N PHE A 181 12.67 -6.47 -24.69
CA PHE A 181 11.55 -5.75 -24.11
C PHE A 181 10.36 -5.78 -25.07
N TYR A 182 9.18 -6.00 -24.53
CA TYR A 182 7.92 -6.06 -25.26
C TYR A 182 6.85 -5.21 -24.58
N ILE A 183 5.97 -4.64 -25.41
CA ILE A 183 4.75 -3.98 -24.99
C ILE A 183 3.60 -4.64 -25.74
N ASP A 184 2.63 -5.21 -25.00
CA ASP A 184 1.47 -5.93 -25.55
C ASP A 184 1.84 -7.02 -26.57
N GLY A 185 2.95 -7.73 -26.30
CA GLY A 185 3.49 -8.78 -27.17
C GLY A 185 4.30 -8.28 -28.38
N GLY A 186 4.32 -6.98 -28.65
CA GLY A 186 5.18 -6.37 -29.66
C GLY A 186 6.59 -6.10 -29.10
N LYS A 187 7.63 -6.67 -29.71
CA LYS A 187 9.02 -6.40 -29.31
C LYS A 187 9.41 -4.97 -29.67
N VAL A 188 9.83 -4.18 -28.68
CA VAL A 188 10.21 -2.78 -28.85
C VAL A 188 11.72 -2.55 -28.75
N ARG A 189 12.44 -3.45 -28.07
CA ARG A 189 13.90 -3.36 -27.90
C ARG A 189 14.53 -4.74 -27.81
N ARG A 190 15.75 -4.86 -28.35
CA ARG A 190 16.69 -5.95 -28.09
C ARG A 190 18.05 -5.36 -27.73
N LEU A 191 18.61 -5.82 -26.63
CA LEU A 191 20.00 -5.61 -26.24
C LEU A 191 20.75 -6.94 -26.32
N VAL A 192 21.91 -6.97 -26.98
CA VAL A 192 22.84 -8.10 -26.89
C VAL A 192 24.00 -7.75 -25.96
N PRO A 193 24.56 -8.71 -25.19
CA PRO A 193 25.57 -8.43 -24.17
C PRO A 193 26.78 -7.64 -24.68
N ASN A 194 27.24 -7.95 -25.90
CA ASN A 194 28.41 -7.28 -26.48
C ASN A 194 28.20 -5.77 -26.66
N ASP A 195 26.97 -5.33 -26.91
CA ASP A 195 26.62 -3.92 -27.10
C ASP A 195 26.55 -3.16 -25.76
N ALA A 196 26.39 -3.88 -24.64
CA ALA A 196 26.39 -3.34 -23.29
C ALA A 196 27.83 -3.20 -22.74
N ASN A 197 28.66 -2.43 -23.45
CA ASN A 197 30.07 -2.20 -23.13
C ASN A 197 30.87 -3.51 -23.00
N ASN A 198 30.88 -4.33 -24.06
CA ASN A 198 31.52 -5.64 -24.08
C ASN A 198 31.10 -6.51 -22.89
N THR A 199 29.79 -6.59 -22.61
CA THR A 199 29.16 -7.33 -21.50
C THR A 199 29.31 -6.70 -20.11
N TYR A 200 30.14 -5.67 -19.93
CA TYR A 200 30.39 -5.12 -18.60
C TYR A 200 29.12 -4.50 -17.98
N TYR A 201 28.32 -3.78 -18.78
CA TYR A 201 27.04 -3.21 -18.35
C TYR A 201 25.84 -4.15 -18.53
N TYR A 202 26.05 -5.34 -19.09
CA TYR A 202 24.96 -6.29 -19.28
C TYR A 202 24.52 -6.84 -17.92
N PRO A 203 23.23 -6.72 -17.55
CA PRO A 203 22.70 -7.33 -16.33
C PRO A 203 22.83 -8.85 -16.41
N GLN A 204 23.54 -9.45 -15.45
CA GLN A 204 23.97 -10.83 -15.60
C GLN A 204 24.04 -11.60 -14.28
N THR A 205 23.42 -11.09 -13.22
CA THR A 205 23.38 -11.75 -11.92
C THR A 205 21.96 -11.79 -11.39
N PRO A 206 21.60 -12.75 -10.51
CA PRO A 206 20.22 -12.96 -10.07
C PRO A 206 19.55 -11.68 -9.59
N MET A 207 18.31 -11.46 -10.01
CA MET A 207 17.56 -10.23 -9.68
C MET A 207 16.27 -10.55 -8.96
N ARG A 208 15.85 -9.64 -8.09
CA ARG A 208 14.51 -9.59 -7.50
C ARG A 208 13.69 -8.53 -8.21
N LEU A 209 12.37 -8.75 -8.26
CA LEU A 209 11.42 -7.84 -8.88
C LEU A 209 10.89 -6.83 -7.86
N SER A 210 10.99 -5.55 -8.15
CA SER A 210 10.38 -4.44 -7.40
C SER A 210 9.39 -3.72 -8.30
N ILE A 211 8.22 -3.40 -7.77
CA ILE A 211 7.18 -2.66 -8.50
C ILE A 211 6.67 -1.56 -7.58
N GLY A 212 6.64 -0.33 -8.07
CA GLY A 212 6.26 0.81 -7.24
C GLY A 212 6.08 2.10 -8.00
N ILE A 213 5.66 3.12 -7.25
CA ILE A 213 5.46 4.48 -7.73
C ILE A 213 6.22 5.43 -6.81
N TRP A 214 6.80 6.50 -7.37
CA TRP A 214 7.56 7.49 -6.61
C TRP A 214 7.49 8.87 -7.29
N ALA A 215 7.80 9.93 -6.55
CA ALA A 215 7.81 11.30 -7.07
C ALA A 215 9.25 11.74 -7.39
N GLY A 216 9.69 11.50 -8.63
CA GLY A 216 10.97 12.01 -9.14
C GLY A 216 11.02 13.54 -9.19
N GLY A 217 9.88 14.19 -9.34
CA GLY A 217 9.67 15.63 -9.26
C GLY A 217 9.57 16.19 -7.83
N ASP A 218 9.77 15.39 -6.79
CA ASP A 218 9.74 15.86 -5.40
C ASP A 218 10.81 16.96 -5.20
N PRO A 219 10.47 18.11 -4.57
CA PRO A 219 11.42 19.22 -4.36
C PRO A 219 12.71 18.83 -3.62
N ARG A 220 12.70 17.73 -2.87
CA ARG A 220 13.87 17.18 -2.16
C ARG A 220 14.82 16.41 -3.07
N MET A 221 14.38 16.03 -4.26
CA MET A 221 15.21 15.32 -5.23
C MET A 221 16.20 16.27 -5.93
N PRO A 222 17.34 15.76 -6.40
CA PRO A 222 18.27 16.54 -7.20
C PRO A 222 17.57 17.17 -8.40
N LYS A 223 17.97 18.39 -8.76
CA LYS A 223 17.38 19.13 -9.89
C LYS A 223 17.33 18.29 -11.17
N GLY A 224 18.39 17.54 -11.47
CA GLY A 224 18.44 16.67 -12.65
C GLY A 224 17.35 15.58 -12.65
N THR A 225 17.09 14.96 -11.50
CA THR A 225 16.02 13.96 -11.33
C THR A 225 14.65 14.56 -11.60
N ARG A 226 14.40 15.77 -11.08
CA ARG A 226 13.13 16.45 -11.29
C ARG A 226 12.92 16.84 -12.75
N GLU A 227 13.96 17.32 -13.42
CA GLU A 227 13.94 17.64 -14.85
C GLU A 227 13.66 16.40 -15.70
N TRP A 228 14.34 15.29 -15.44
CA TRP A 228 14.09 14.00 -16.08
C TRP A 228 12.66 13.50 -15.85
N ALA A 229 12.12 13.66 -14.64
CA ALA A 229 10.76 13.28 -14.30
C ALA A 229 9.69 14.16 -14.96
N GLY A 230 10.09 15.20 -15.70
CA GLY A 230 9.20 16.12 -16.42
C GLY A 230 8.82 17.38 -15.64
N GLY A 231 9.43 17.63 -14.48
CA GLY A 231 9.21 18.81 -13.65
C GLY A 231 8.84 18.49 -12.21
N ASP A 232 8.53 19.54 -11.44
CA ASP A 232 8.21 19.42 -10.02
C ASP A 232 6.81 18.82 -9.82
N THR A 233 6.69 17.90 -8.86
CA THR A 233 5.41 17.27 -8.53
C THR A 233 4.52 18.18 -7.70
N ASP A 234 3.33 18.47 -8.22
CA ASP A 234 2.29 19.22 -7.50
C ASP A 234 1.36 18.26 -6.75
N TYR A 235 1.67 17.99 -5.47
CA TYR A 235 0.87 17.11 -4.62
C TYR A 235 -0.58 17.58 -4.41
N THR A 236 -0.92 18.84 -4.71
CA THR A 236 -2.30 19.33 -4.62
C THR A 236 -3.19 18.79 -5.74
N GLN A 237 -2.60 18.28 -6.82
CA GLN A 237 -3.30 17.58 -7.91
C GLN A 237 -3.44 16.08 -7.68
N GLY A 238 -2.90 15.58 -6.55
CA GLY A 238 -3.06 14.20 -6.15
C GLY A 238 -4.48 13.88 -5.64
N PRO A 239 -4.71 12.62 -5.23
CA PRO A 239 -3.71 11.56 -5.19
C PRO A 239 -3.33 11.05 -6.59
N PHE A 240 -2.13 10.47 -6.68
CA PHE A 240 -1.61 9.84 -7.89
C PHE A 240 -1.59 8.32 -7.68
N ASP A 241 -2.28 7.58 -8.54
CA ASP A 241 -2.47 6.14 -8.40
C ASP A 241 -1.88 5.39 -9.61
N MET A 242 -1.02 4.41 -9.31
CA MET A 242 -0.56 3.38 -10.24
C MET A 242 -1.26 2.06 -9.87
N PHE A 243 -1.57 1.24 -10.87
CA PHE A 243 -2.23 -0.05 -10.65
C PHE A 243 -1.50 -1.20 -11.34
N VAL A 244 -1.48 -2.37 -10.70
CA VAL A 244 -0.87 -3.59 -11.25
C VAL A 244 -1.80 -4.77 -11.03
N LYS A 245 -2.27 -5.39 -12.11
CA LYS A 245 -3.19 -6.53 -12.04
C LYS A 245 -2.47 -7.84 -11.73
N SER A 246 -1.35 -8.08 -12.38
CA SER A 246 -0.61 -9.33 -12.24
C SER A 246 0.85 -9.18 -12.61
N ALA A 247 1.67 -10.05 -12.05
CA ALA A 247 3.06 -10.26 -12.44
C ALA A 247 3.28 -11.75 -12.73
N HIS A 248 3.69 -12.06 -13.95
CA HIS A 248 4.16 -13.39 -14.32
C HIS A 248 5.69 -13.40 -14.24
N VAL A 249 6.26 -14.37 -13.55
CA VAL A 249 7.70 -14.55 -13.45
C VAL A 249 8.04 -16.00 -13.78
N GLU A 250 9.02 -16.17 -14.65
CA GLU A 250 9.58 -17.46 -15.03
C GLU A 250 11.09 -17.41 -14.75
N ASP A 251 11.58 -18.29 -13.90
CA ASP A 251 13.02 -18.50 -13.67
C ASP A 251 13.52 -19.55 -14.66
N TYR A 252 14.47 -19.19 -15.53
CA TYR A 252 15.06 -20.16 -16.47
C TYR A 252 16.11 -21.07 -15.81
N SER A 253 16.32 -20.91 -14.51
CA SER A 253 17.16 -21.79 -13.72
C SER A 253 16.35 -22.58 -12.70
N SER A 254 16.99 -23.53 -12.02
CA SER A 254 16.36 -24.33 -10.98
C SER A 254 17.33 -24.55 -9.82
N GLY A 255 16.92 -24.16 -8.62
CA GLY A 255 17.71 -24.36 -7.41
C GLY A 255 17.01 -23.81 -6.17
N LYS A 256 17.70 -23.94 -5.04
CA LYS A 256 17.28 -23.38 -3.76
C LYS A 256 17.77 -21.95 -3.58
N GLU A 257 19.03 -21.71 -3.92
CA GLU A 257 19.76 -20.47 -3.62
C GLU A 257 20.79 -20.15 -4.71
N TYR A 258 21.16 -18.88 -4.86
CA TYR A 258 22.25 -18.39 -5.71
C TYR A 258 23.41 -17.90 -4.86
N GLU A 259 24.59 -18.47 -5.05
CA GLU A 259 25.81 -18.11 -4.35
C GLU A 259 26.78 -17.39 -5.32
N TYR A 260 27.20 -16.18 -4.98
CA TYR A 260 28.32 -15.52 -5.65
C TYR A 260 29.63 -16.17 -5.17
N THR A 261 30.29 -16.96 -6.03
CA THR A 261 31.51 -17.69 -5.66
C THR A 261 32.78 -16.84 -5.66
N ASP A 262 32.73 -15.68 -6.30
CA ASP A 262 33.81 -14.70 -6.33
C ASP A 262 33.28 -13.26 -6.35
N LYS A 263 34.18 -12.29 -6.59
CA LYS A 263 33.89 -10.85 -6.58
C LYS A 263 33.83 -10.22 -7.97
N THR A 264 33.81 -11.03 -9.04
CA THR A 264 33.84 -10.54 -10.43
C THR A 264 32.53 -9.88 -10.83
N GLY A 265 31.41 -10.33 -10.25
CA GLY A 265 30.08 -9.94 -10.70
C GLY A 265 29.74 -10.48 -12.09
N SER A 266 30.41 -11.54 -12.52
CA SER A 266 30.15 -12.26 -13.76
C SER A 266 29.08 -13.33 -13.53
N TRP A 267 28.28 -13.64 -14.55
CA TRP A 267 27.27 -14.70 -14.43
C TRP A 267 27.90 -16.09 -14.19
N GLU A 268 29.12 -16.33 -14.65
CA GLU A 268 29.88 -17.56 -14.41
C GLU A 268 30.25 -17.76 -12.94
N SER A 269 30.28 -16.68 -12.16
CA SER A 269 30.52 -16.74 -10.71
C SER A 269 29.28 -17.14 -9.91
N ILE A 270 28.12 -17.25 -10.56
CA ILE A 270 26.86 -17.60 -9.89
C ILE A 270 26.73 -19.10 -9.82
N LYS A 271 26.92 -19.65 -8.63
CA LYS A 271 26.68 -21.05 -8.34
C LYS A 271 25.24 -21.23 -7.86
N ILE A 272 24.51 -22.07 -8.58
CA ILE A 272 23.15 -22.46 -8.23
C ILE A 272 23.22 -23.64 -7.25
N ILE A 273 22.73 -23.43 -6.04
CA ILE A 273 22.68 -24.48 -5.01
C ILE A 273 21.47 -25.37 -5.28
N GLU A 274 21.71 -26.66 -5.46
CA GLU A 274 20.66 -27.65 -5.69
C GLU A 274 19.68 -27.75 -4.51
N GLY A 275 18.41 -27.97 -4.82
CA GLY A 275 17.33 -28.10 -3.84
C GLY A 275 16.04 -27.45 -4.32
N ASN A 276 15.00 -27.55 -3.49
CA ASN A 276 13.74 -26.85 -3.75
C ASN A 276 13.84 -25.41 -3.26
N SER A 277 13.32 -24.48 -4.08
CA SER A 277 13.09 -23.10 -3.67
C SER A 277 12.14 -23.04 -2.45
N THR A 278 12.44 -22.15 -1.51
CA THR A 278 11.55 -21.85 -0.38
C THR A 278 10.19 -21.37 -0.87
N VAL A 279 10.14 -20.56 -1.93
CA VAL A 279 8.90 -20.09 -2.53
C VAL A 279 8.12 -21.22 -3.17
N LYS A 280 8.80 -22.17 -3.82
CA LYS A 280 8.17 -23.37 -4.36
C LYS A 280 7.54 -24.22 -3.26
N GLU A 281 8.17 -24.33 -2.09
CA GLU A 281 7.59 -25.03 -0.94
C GLU A 281 6.36 -24.30 -0.41
N VAL A 282 6.42 -22.97 -0.28
CA VAL A 282 5.30 -22.13 0.17
C VAL A 282 4.11 -22.20 -0.80
N MET A 283 4.37 -22.13 -2.11
CA MET A 283 3.32 -22.17 -3.14
C MET A 283 2.67 -23.54 -3.29
N ASN A 284 3.43 -24.62 -3.07
CA ASN A 284 2.91 -25.98 -3.11
C ASN A 284 2.40 -26.48 -1.75
N ALA A 285 2.53 -25.67 -0.70
CA ALA A 285 2.01 -26.02 0.62
C ALA A 285 0.48 -26.19 0.55
N PRO A 286 -0.07 -27.23 1.20
CA PRO A 286 -1.52 -27.37 1.27
C PRO A 286 -2.12 -26.13 1.96
N PRO A 287 -3.33 -25.69 1.54
CA PRO A 287 -3.97 -24.52 2.14
C PRO A 287 -4.10 -24.73 3.65
N GLU A 288 -3.90 -23.64 4.40
CA GLU A 288 -4.12 -23.69 5.85
C GLU A 288 -5.53 -24.22 6.14
N LYS A 289 -5.62 -25.24 7.00
CA LYS A 289 -6.91 -25.77 7.46
C LYS A 289 -7.76 -24.64 8.02
N SER A 290 -9.02 -24.57 7.60
CA SER A 290 -9.97 -23.57 8.11
C SER A 290 -10.11 -23.70 9.63
N LEU A 291 -10.59 -22.66 10.32
CA LEU A 291 -10.87 -22.77 11.77
C LEU A 291 -11.84 -23.92 12.08
N SER A 292 -12.79 -24.20 11.18
CA SER A 292 -13.67 -25.37 11.29
C SER A 292 -12.93 -26.70 11.12
N ASP A 293 -11.98 -26.79 10.19
CA ASP A 293 -11.19 -28.00 10.00
C ASP A 293 -10.23 -28.22 11.18
N LYS A 294 -9.57 -27.14 11.63
CA LYS A 294 -8.75 -27.12 12.85
C LYS A 294 -9.60 -27.54 14.06
N TRP A 295 -10.85 -27.07 14.17
CA TRP A 295 -11.78 -27.49 15.21
C TRP A 295 -12.17 -28.96 15.08
N ASN A 296 -12.46 -29.44 13.88
CA ASN A 296 -12.87 -30.82 13.62
C ASN A 296 -11.75 -31.81 13.93
N ASP A 297 -10.50 -31.44 13.65
CA ASP A 297 -9.30 -32.23 13.95
C ASP A 297 -8.96 -32.30 15.45
N LEU A 298 -9.55 -31.44 16.30
CA LEU A 298 -9.31 -31.52 17.74
C LEU A 298 -9.83 -32.85 18.31
N PRO A 299 -9.05 -33.52 19.18
CA PRO A 299 -9.52 -34.69 19.92
C PRO A 299 -10.81 -34.37 20.69
N ASN A 300 -11.69 -35.36 20.83
CA ASN A 300 -12.95 -35.18 21.57
C ASN A 300 -12.74 -34.67 23.00
N GLY A 301 -11.65 -35.08 23.67
CA GLY A 301 -11.27 -34.56 24.99
C GLY A 301 -11.04 -33.05 25.00
N SER A 302 -10.34 -32.52 23.99
CA SER A 302 -10.08 -31.08 23.85
C SER A 302 -11.37 -30.30 23.58
N LYS A 303 -12.26 -30.82 22.73
CA LYS A 303 -13.58 -30.22 22.48
C LYS A 303 -14.42 -30.15 23.76
N ILE A 304 -14.47 -31.25 24.53
CA ILE A 304 -15.19 -31.31 25.81
C ILE A 304 -14.62 -30.31 26.81
N ALA A 305 -13.28 -30.18 26.90
CA ALA A 305 -12.64 -29.22 27.79
C ALA A 305 -13.02 -27.78 27.43
N ILE A 306 -13.04 -27.43 26.14
CA ILE A 306 -13.46 -26.11 25.66
C ILE A 306 -14.93 -25.86 25.99
N TYR A 307 -15.84 -26.81 25.69
CA TYR A 307 -17.25 -26.68 26.05
C TYR A 307 -17.48 -26.51 27.55
N SER A 308 -16.77 -27.29 28.37
CA SER A 308 -16.88 -27.23 29.83
C SER A 308 -16.39 -25.90 30.38
N SER A 309 -15.33 -25.34 29.81
CA SER A 309 -14.77 -24.04 30.21
C SER A 309 -15.74 -22.91 29.86
N VAL A 310 -16.30 -22.93 28.64
CA VAL A 310 -17.31 -21.94 28.20
C VAL A 310 -18.57 -22.05 29.07
N ALA A 311 -19.08 -23.25 29.30
CA ALA A 311 -20.25 -23.47 30.15
C ALA A 311 -20.01 -23.03 31.60
N GLY A 312 -18.82 -23.28 32.15
CA GLY A 312 -18.43 -22.83 33.49
C GLY A 312 -18.40 -21.30 33.60
N PHE A 313 -17.85 -20.61 32.60
CA PHE A 313 -17.82 -19.16 32.56
C PHE A 313 -19.23 -18.55 32.50
N PHE A 314 -20.09 -19.04 31.60
CA PHE A 314 -21.47 -18.57 31.53
C PHE A 314 -22.27 -18.93 32.79
N GLY A 315 -22.04 -20.11 33.38
CA GLY A 315 -22.64 -20.50 34.66
C GLY A 315 -22.26 -19.55 35.79
N LEU A 316 -21.00 -19.11 35.85
CA LEU A 316 -20.52 -18.13 36.84
C LEU A 316 -21.15 -16.76 36.62
N LEU A 317 -21.28 -16.30 35.37
CA LEU A 317 -21.96 -15.04 35.06
C LEU A 317 -23.45 -15.08 35.45
N ILE A 318 -24.15 -16.18 35.19
CA ILE A 318 -25.54 -16.34 35.59
C ILE A 318 -25.67 -16.38 37.12
N PHE A 319 -24.80 -17.12 37.80
CA PHE A 319 -24.82 -17.22 39.25
C PHE A 319 -24.55 -15.87 39.92
N THR A 320 -23.56 -15.13 39.46
CA THR A 320 -23.23 -13.79 39.97
C THR A 320 -24.37 -12.80 39.71
N GLY A 321 -24.99 -12.84 38.52
CA GLY A 321 -26.19 -12.06 38.21
C GLY A 321 -27.37 -12.38 39.12
N LEU A 322 -27.69 -13.66 39.31
CA LEU A 322 -28.75 -14.11 40.22
C LEU A 322 -28.47 -13.71 41.68
N PHE A 323 -27.23 -13.87 42.13
CA PHE A 323 -26.82 -13.45 43.47
C PHE A 323 -26.98 -11.94 43.67
N TYR A 324 -26.59 -11.14 42.68
CA TYR A 324 -26.79 -9.70 42.67
C TYR A 324 -28.28 -9.34 42.78
N CYS A 325 -29.14 -9.93 41.93
CA CYS A 325 -30.58 -9.70 41.96
C CYS A 325 -31.22 -10.08 43.31
N ILE A 326 -30.85 -11.22 43.90
CA ILE A 326 -31.34 -11.66 45.22
C ILE A 326 -30.90 -10.67 46.31
N ARG A 327 -29.64 -10.23 46.28
CA ARG A 327 -29.11 -9.27 47.26
C ARG A 327 -29.80 -7.92 47.15
N GLN A 328 -30.07 -7.44 45.94
CA GLN A 328 -30.79 -6.20 45.70
C GLN A 328 -32.24 -6.30 46.19
N ARG A 329 -32.94 -7.41 45.91
CA ARG A 329 -34.31 -7.65 46.40
C ARG A 329 -34.37 -7.69 47.93
N ARG A 330 -33.37 -8.28 48.59
CA ARG A 330 -33.25 -8.26 50.07
C ARG A 330 -32.94 -6.88 50.64
N ARG A 331 -32.20 -6.02 49.93
CA ARG A 331 -32.00 -4.61 50.33
C ARG A 331 -33.31 -3.84 50.22
N GLY A 332 -34.01 -3.93 49.08
CA GLY A 332 -35.31 -3.29 48.89
C GLY A 332 -36.37 -3.74 49.92
N ALA A 333 -36.42 -5.03 50.26
CA ALA A 333 -37.35 -5.53 51.29
C ALA A 333 -37.04 -4.97 52.70
N ARG A 334 -35.76 -4.73 53.02
CA ARG A 334 -35.36 -4.10 54.30
C ARG A 334 -35.72 -2.62 54.34
N GLU A 335 -35.52 -1.92 53.22
CA GLU A 335 -35.91 -0.51 53.09
C GLU A 335 -37.44 -0.34 53.18
N ALA A 336 -38.21 -1.22 52.53
CA ALA A 336 -39.67 -1.23 52.62
C ALA A 336 -40.16 -1.47 54.07
N LYS A 337 -39.58 -2.46 54.77
CA LYS A 337 -39.93 -2.72 56.17
C LYS A 337 -39.55 -1.56 57.10
N ALA A 338 -38.42 -0.90 56.85
CA ALA A 338 -38.03 0.28 57.60
C ALA A 338 -38.95 1.48 57.34
N ALA A 339 -39.43 1.65 56.10
CA ALA A 339 -40.41 2.67 55.75
C ALA A 339 -41.77 2.43 56.43
N GLU A 340 -42.24 1.19 56.45
CA GLU A 340 -43.46 0.80 57.17
C GLU A 340 -43.36 1.06 58.67
N ALA A 341 -42.23 0.69 59.30
CA ALA A 341 -42.00 0.97 60.72
C ALA A 341 -41.95 2.48 61.03
N ARG A 342 -41.41 3.32 60.12
CA ARG A 342 -41.44 4.78 60.25
C ARG A 342 -42.87 5.31 60.14
N ALA A 343 -43.65 4.84 59.16
CA ALA A 343 -45.05 5.23 59.00
C ALA A 343 -45.90 4.84 60.22
N GLU A 344 -45.67 3.67 60.81
CA GLU A 344 -46.33 3.28 62.06
C GLU A 344 -45.90 4.15 63.26
N ALA A 345 -44.61 4.48 63.36
CA ALA A 345 -44.11 5.38 64.40
C ALA A 345 -44.72 6.79 64.27
N GLU A 346 -44.74 7.36 63.06
CA GLU A 346 -45.40 8.63 62.76
C GLU A 346 -46.90 8.59 63.09
N ARG A 347 -47.58 7.48 62.76
CA ARG A 347 -49.00 7.30 63.11
C ARG A 347 -49.23 7.26 64.62
N LEU A 348 -48.41 6.52 65.37
CA LEU A 348 -48.50 6.45 66.83
C LEU A 348 -48.15 7.79 67.50
N GLU A 349 -47.21 8.53 66.92
CA GLU A 349 -46.85 9.89 67.37
C GLU A 349 -48.02 10.86 67.18
N LEU A 350 -48.66 10.86 66.00
CA LEU A 350 -49.88 11.61 65.74
C LEU A 350 -51.02 11.24 66.72
N GLU A 351 -51.22 9.96 67.02
CA GLU A 351 -52.20 9.51 68.00
C GLU A 351 -51.87 10.00 69.43
N ARG A 352 -50.60 10.09 69.81
CA ARG A 352 -50.17 10.66 71.10
C ARG A 352 -50.49 12.15 71.18
N PHE A 353 -50.18 12.92 70.14
CA PHE A 353 -50.52 14.35 70.07
C PHE A 353 -52.03 14.56 70.20
N ARG A 354 -52.82 13.78 69.46
CA ARG A 354 -54.28 13.83 69.52
C ARG A 354 -54.84 13.52 70.92
N LYS A 355 -54.28 12.53 71.63
CA LYS A 355 -54.68 12.18 73.01
C LYS A 355 -54.27 13.23 74.04
N ALA A 356 -53.17 13.94 73.81
CA ALA A 356 -52.71 15.03 74.67
C ALA A 356 -53.51 16.34 74.47
N GLY A 357 -54.46 16.37 73.51
CA GLY A 357 -55.22 17.58 73.16
C GLY A 357 -54.39 18.64 72.44
N VAL A 358 -53.21 18.25 71.92
CA VAL A 358 -52.30 19.12 71.19
C VAL A 358 -52.51 18.89 69.69
N ASP A 359 -52.92 19.93 68.98
CA ASP A 359 -53.08 19.88 67.52
C ASP A 359 -51.68 19.85 66.87
N PRO A 360 -51.31 18.77 66.14
CA PRO A 360 -49.98 18.68 65.52
C PRO A 360 -49.76 19.78 64.47
N ASP A 361 -50.82 20.35 63.89
CA ASP A 361 -50.72 21.49 62.98
C ASP A 361 -50.57 22.83 63.72
N SER A 362 -50.79 22.88 65.05
CA SER A 362 -50.56 24.11 65.84
C SER A 362 -49.07 24.45 65.95
N PHE A 363 -48.18 23.46 65.83
CA PHE A 363 -46.74 23.69 65.73
C PHE A 363 -46.32 24.35 64.40
N ALA A 364 -47.14 24.25 63.35
CA ALA A 364 -46.90 24.97 62.10
C ALA A 364 -47.22 26.48 62.24
N SER A 365 -48.10 26.87 63.19
CA SER A 365 -48.44 28.27 63.45
C SER A 365 -47.46 29.01 64.37
N GLN A 366 -46.61 28.27 65.09
CA GLN A 366 -45.50 28.78 65.91
C GLN A 366 -44.12 28.35 65.39
N ALA A 367 -44.05 27.84 64.15
CA ALA A 367 -42.78 27.73 63.46
C ALA A 367 -42.31 29.16 63.16
N HIS A 368 -41.46 29.71 64.04
CA HIS A 368 -40.61 30.82 63.65
C HIS A 368 -39.97 30.44 62.33
N GLU A 369 -40.30 31.19 61.29
CA GLU A 369 -39.63 31.12 60.00
C GLU A 369 -38.13 31.08 60.30
N TYR A 370 -37.46 30.01 59.89
CA TYR A 370 -36.06 29.78 60.19
C TYR A 370 -35.23 30.90 59.53
N ASN A 371 -35.02 31.99 60.25
CA ASN A 371 -34.22 33.10 59.78
C ASN A 371 -32.77 32.86 60.16
N ALA A 372 -32.02 32.25 59.23
CA ALA A 372 -30.60 31.95 59.40
C ALA A 372 -29.74 33.19 59.76
N LYS A 373 -30.24 34.42 59.56
CA LYS A 373 -29.53 35.65 59.95
C LYS A 373 -29.59 35.98 61.45
N GLU A 374 -30.64 35.60 62.17
CA GLU A 374 -30.75 35.93 63.61
C GLU A 374 -29.90 35.00 64.49
N MET A 375 -29.85 33.70 64.18
CA MET A 375 -28.98 32.76 64.93
C MET A 375 -27.48 33.04 64.77
N ARG A 376 -27.09 33.72 63.68
CA ARG A 376 -25.70 34.15 63.45
C ARG A 376 -25.27 35.33 64.33
N ARG A 377 -26.23 36.11 64.85
CA ARG A 377 -25.97 37.29 65.70
C ARG A 377 -25.77 36.90 67.17
N ASP A 378 -26.44 35.85 67.62
CA ASP A 378 -26.45 35.42 69.02
C ASP A 378 -25.49 34.23 69.30
N GLY A 379 -24.67 33.84 68.32
CA GLY A 379 -23.47 33.01 68.53
C GLY A 379 -23.68 31.51 68.68
N PHE A 380 -24.81 30.95 68.22
CA PHE A 380 -25.19 29.56 68.49
C PHE A 380 -24.89 28.54 67.35
N THR A 381 -24.13 28.90 66.31
CA THR A 381 -23.74 27.98 65.21
C THR A 381 -22.32 28.26 64.68
N ASP A 382 -21.49 27.22 64.55
CA ASP A 382 -20.24 27.21 63.77
C ASP A 382 -20.50 27.08 62.25
N GLU A 383 -19.49 27.38 61.43
CA GLU A 383 -19.54 27.64 59.97
C GLU A 383 -20.16 26.56 59.05
N ASP A 384 -20.56 25.39 59.53
CA ASP A 384 -20.98 24.26 58.68
C ASP A 384 -22.46 23.86 58.84
N GLY A 385 -23.37 24.84 58.80
CA GLY A 385 -24.82 24.61 58.72
C GLY A 385 -25.28 24.25 57.30
N TYR A 386 -25.94 23.10 57.16
CA TYR A 386 -26.48 22.54 55.91
C TYR A 386 -27.31 23.58 55.13
N SER A 387 -26.81 24.03 53.97
CA SER A 387 -27.55 24.89 53.04
C SER A 387 -28.10 24.05 51.88
N VAL A 388 -29.41 24.15 51.63
CA VAL A 388 -30.00 23.64 50.38
C VAL A 388 -29.67 24.67 49.29
N PRO A 389 -28.95 24.29 48.22
CA PRO A 389 -28.64 25.24 47.14
C PRO A 389 -29.92 25.62 46.39
N GLY A 390 -30.15 26.92 46.17
CA GLY A 390 -31.14 27.39 45.21
C GLY A 390 -30.73 26.95 43.79
N SER A 391 -31.70 26.49 42.98
CA SER A 391 -31.45 26.06 41.60
C SER A 391 -30.77 27.16 40.76
N PRO A 392 -29.63 26.89 40.10
CA PRO A 392 -28.94 27.87 39.28
C PRO A 392 -29.49 27.91 37.84
N ASN A 393 -29.62 29.12 37.28
CA ASN A 393 -29.80 29.31 35.85
C ASN A 393 -28.42 29.27 35.15
N LEU A 394 -28.34 28.41 34.14
CA LEU A 394 -27.25 28.04 33.23
C LEU A 394 -26.27 29.15 32.79
N GLN A 395 -24.95 28.90 32.93
CA GLN A 395 -24.06 28.60 31.79
C GLN A 395 -22.65 28.12 32.19
N ALA A 396 -22.39 26.85 31.84
CA ALA A 396 -21.16 26.24 31.33
C ALA A 396 -19.78 26.53 31.96
N THR A 397 -19.43 25.75 32.99
CA THR A 397 -18.11 25.09 33.07
C THR A 397 -18.32 23.63 33.51
N THR A 398 -17.68 22.71 32.80
CA THR A 398 -17.69 21.26 33.06
C THR A 398 -17.00 20.91 34.39
N PRO A 399 -17.64 20.18 35.32
CA PRO A 399 -16.96 19.65 36.49
C PRO A 399 -16.36 18.27 36.22
N ALA A 400 -15.07 18.12 36.54
CA ALA A 400 -14.41 16.85 36.72
C ALA A 400 -15.05 16.09 37.90
N SER A 401 -15.37 14.82 37.68
CA SER A 401 -15.91 13.90 38.68
C SER A 401 -14.85 13.53 39.71
N PRO A 402 -15.09 13.64 41.03
CA PRO A 402 -14.15 13.18 42.05
C PRO A 402 -14.51 11.74 42.45
N LEU A 403 -14.20 10.78 41.57
CA LEU A 403 -14.24 9.35 41.89
C LEU A 403 -13.04 8.56 41.34
N ASP A 404 -11.93 9.23 41.04
CA ASP A 404 -10.64 8.57 40.81
C ASP A 404 -9.69 8.99 41.91
N HIS A 405 -9.61 8.21 42.98
CA HIS A 405 -8.37 7.91 43.68
C HIS A 405 -8.69 6.93 44.81
N ARG A 406 -8.02 5.77 44.74
CA ARG A 406 -7.89 4.68 45.73
C ARG A 406 -8.64 3.42 45.32
N TRP A 407 -8.14 2.73 44.29
CA TRP A 407 -7.91 1.27 44.30
C TRP A 407 -6.96 0.92 43.15
N ASP A 408 -5.66 0.97 43.43
CA ASP A 408 -4.59 0.19 42.79
C ASP A 408 -3.54 0.03 43.90
N SER A 409 -3.03 -1.14 44.29
CA SER A 409 -2.71 -2.32 43.50
C SER A 409 -2.68 -3.55 44.40
N ALA A 410 -3.15 -4.71 43.94
CA ALA A 410 -2.58 -6.02 44.29
C ALA A 410 -3.13 -7.15 43.40
N ALA A 411 -2.25 -7.66 42.52
CA ALA A 411 -2.15 -9.05 42.03
C ALA A 411 -3.30 -9.59 41.14
N ALA A 412 -3.10 -10.35 40.05
CA ALA A 412 -1.94 -11.07 39.55
C ALA A 412 -2.14 -11.40 38.05
N ALA A 413 -1.00 -11.55 37.35
CA ALA A 413 -0.66 -12.53 36.32
C ALA A 413 -1.76 -13.27 35.51
N GLY A 414 -1.60 -13.25 34.18
CA GLY A 414 -1.88 -14.40 33.32
C GLY A 414 -2.52 -14.11 31.94
N LEU A 415 -1.67 -14.13 30.89
CA LEU A 415 -1.92 -14.59 29.49
C LEU A 415 -3.22 -14.08 28.79
N GLY A 416 -3.24 -13.31 27.70
CA GLY A 416 -2.40 -13.27 26.48
C GLY A 416 -3.18 -13.86 25.28
N VAL A 417 -3.61 -13.03 24.32
CA VAL A 417 -3.57 -13.21 22.83
C VAL A 417 -4.28 -12.03 22.09
N ALA A 418 -3.48 -11.35 21.24
CA ALA A 418 -3.68 -10.64 19.96
C ALA A 418 -4.93 -9.77 19.65
N ALA A 419 -4.72 -8.52 19.20
CA ALA A 419 -4.58 -8.16 17.77
C ALA A 419 -4.54 -6.63 17.53
N GLY A 420 -3.67 -6.17 16.63
CA GLY A 420 -4.02 -5.15 15.63
C GLY A 420 -3.61 -3.70 15.84
N ALA A 421 -2.87 -3.19 14.83
CA ALA A 421 -2.76 -1.82 14.35
C ALA A 421 -1.83 -0.84 15.10
N GLY A 422 -0.78 -0.42 14.37
CA GLY A 422 0.07 0.71 14.72
C GLY A 422 -0.42 2.04 14.16
N ALA A 423 0.13 3.13 14.70
CA ALA A 423 0.39 4.38 14.00
C ALA A 423 1.39 5.21 14.82
N ALA A 424 2.22 5.95 14.08
CA ALA A 424 3.35 6.72 14.53
C ALA A 424 3.00 7.94 15.41
N ALA A 425 3.96 8.35 16.25
CA ALA A 425 4.18 9.75 16.59
C ALA A 425 5.62 9.97 17.08
N ALA A 426 6.43 10.61 16.24
CA ALA A 426 7.62 11.32 16.67
C ALA A 426 7.21 12.73 17.15
N ALA A 427 7.60 13.10 18.37
CA ALA A 427 8.07 14.43 18.78
C ALA A 427 7.98 14.56 20.31
N GLY A 428 9.13 14.70 20.97
CA GLY A 428 9.27 14.95 22.40
C GLY A 428 10.62 15.58 22.68
N ASN A 429 10.64 16.91 22.56
CA ASN A 429 11.76 17.82 22.70
C ASN A 429 12.37 17.84 24.11
N GLY A 430 13.66 18.18 24.24
CA GLY A 430 14.32 18.40 25.52
C GLY A 430 15.55 19.31 25.41
N ASN A 431 15.55 20.37 26.23
CA ASN A 431 16.55 21.45 26.41
C ASN A 431 16.60 22.51 25.29
N GLY A 432 16.48 23.80 25.55
CA GLY A 432 16.55 24.58 26.78
C GLY A 432 17.41 25.81 26.51
N ASN A 433 16.83 27.01 26.45
CA ASN A 433 17.59 28.23 26.73
C ASN A 433 16.70 29.44 27.05
N ASN A 434 17.14 30.17 28.07
CA ASN A 434 16.62 31.43 28.57
C ASN A 434 16.77 32.57 27.55
N ASN A 435 15.81 33.52 27.55
CA ASN A 435 16.13 34.92 27.86
C ASN A 435 14.88 35.82 28.00
N ASN A 436 15.03 36.77 28.94
CA ASN A 436 14.10 37.81 29.38
C ASN A 436 13.70 38.83 28.30
N ASN A 437 12.46 39.34 28.37
CA ASN A 437 12.13 40.73 28.74
C ASN A 437 10.61 41.03 28.60
N GLY A 438 10.06 41.76 29.57
CA GLY A 438 8.63 42.09 29.69
C GLY A 438 8.16 43.33 28.91
N PRO A 439 7.15 44.09 29.40
CA PRO A 439 5.77 43.98 28.91
C PRO A 439 5.16 45.32 28.46
N HIS A 440 4.15 45.31 27.57
CA HIS A 440 3.24 46.45 27.38
C HIS A 440 1.84 46.02 26.92
N SER A 441 0.82 46.37 27.70
CA SER A 441 -0.59 46.48 27.28
C SER A 441 -0.83 47.83 26.57
N PRO A 442 -1.93 48.01 25.82
CA PRO A 442 -3.11 48.62 26.44
C PRO A 442 -4.48 48.12 25.95
N VAL A 443 -5.48 48.41 26.78
CA VAL A 443 -6.93 48.18 26.67
C VAL A 443 -7.57 49.12 25.61
N PRO A 444 -8.82 48.86 25.16
CA PRO A 444 -9.93 49.68 25.67
C PRO A 444 -11.26 48.94 25.96
N ARG A 445 -11.94 49.45 27.02
CA ARG A 445 -13.38 49.37 27.36
C ARG A 445 -14.23 50.14 26.31
N LEU A 446 -15.57 50.12 26.16
CA LEU A 446 -16.77 49.84 26.98
C LEU A 446 -17.98 49.97 26.00
N GLY A 447 -19.13 49.34 26.26
CA GLY A 447 -20.39 49.67 25.56
C GLY A 447 -21.54 48.70 25.80
N ASP A 448 -22.35 48.99 26.82
CA ASP A 448 -23.47 48.22 27.37
C ASP A 448 -24.78 48.18 26.54
N ARG A 449 -25.65 47.23 26.95
CA ARG A 449 -27.14 47.19 26.96
C ARG A 449 -27.89 46.65 25.72
N ALA A 450 -28.46 45.43 25.79
CA ALA A 450 -29.79 45.00 26.34
C ALA A 450 -30.93 45.19 25.29
N GLN A 451 -31.86 44.27 24.98
CA GLN A 451 -32.75 43.37 25.74
C GLN A 451 -33.33 42.26 24.83
N SER A 452 -33.88 41.19 25.43
CA SER A 452 -34.53 40.02 24.81
C SER A 452 -36.11 40.05 24.96
N PRO A 453 -36.89 38.95 24.85
CA PRO A 453 -37.56 38.40 23.65
C PRO A 453 -39.07 38.05 23.85
N ARG A 454 -39.77 37.49 22.83
CA ARG A 454 -40.72 36.32 22.86
C ARG A 454 -41.61 36.28 21.60
N VAL A 455 -41.58 35.22 20.77
CA VAL A 455 -42.31 33.91 20.77
C VAL A 455 -43.79 33.98 20.34
N GLY A 456 -44.13 33.20 19.30
CA GLY A 456 -45.50 32.74 18.99
C GLY A 456 -45.65 32.07 17.60
N SER A 457 -45.75 30.74 17.55
CA SER A 457 -46.23 29.92 16.40
C SER A 457 -47.74 29.58 16.58
N PRO A 458 -48.46 28.76 15.76
CA PRO A 458 -48.26 28.22 14.39
C PRO A 458 -49.51 28.25 13.43
N GLY A 459 -49.28 28.23 12.09
CA GLY A 459 -50.11 27.67 10.96
C GLY A 459 -51.60 28.09 10.75
N PRO A 460 -52.32 27.59 9.70
CA PRO A 460 -51.95 27.12 8.34
C PRO A 460 -52.88 27.67 7.19
N ASN A 461 -52.67 27.21 5.95
CA ASN A 461 -53.54 27.18 4.74
C ASN A 461 -53.69 28.40 3.79
N SER A 462 -53.45 28.13 2.50
CA SER A 462 -53.70 28.91 1.26
C SER A 462 -55.20 28.89 0.85
N PRO A 463 -55.67 29.27 -0.38
CA PRO A 463 -55.07 29.94 -1.57
C PRO A 463 -55.98 30.97 -2.33
N GLY A 464 -55.44 31.58 -3.41
CA GLY A 464 -56.20 32.15 -4.56
C GLY A 464 -56.28 33.68 -4.61
N GLY A 465 -56.25 34.40 -5.75
CA GLY A 465 -56.22 34.11 -7.18
C GLY A 465 -56.61 35.36 -7.99
N MET A 466 -56.61 35.24 -9.34
CA MET A 466 -57.23 36.12 -10.39
C MET A 466 -56.39 37.31 -10.94
N ARG A 467 -56.35 37.65 -12.25
CA ARG A 467 -57.04 37.26 -13.52
C ARG A 467 -56.27 37.94 -14.70
N SER A 468 -55.89 37.27 -15.81
CA SER A 468 -56.56 37.06 -17.14
C SER A 468 -56.28 38.14 -18.23
N PRO A 469 -56.62 37.98 -19.55
CA PRO A 469 -56.69 36.81 -20.49
C PRO A 469 -56.02 37.13 -21.90
N THR A 470 -55.92 36.32 -22.97
CA THR A 470 -56.94 35.58 -23.80
C THR A 470 -56.32 34.74 -24.96
N LEU A 471 -56.96 33.58 -25.27
CA LEU A 471 -57.29 32.88 -26.56
C LEU A 471 -56.13 32.37 -27.49
N THR A 472 -56.12 31.18 -28.15
CA THR A 472 -57.11 30.15 -28.55
C THR A 472 -56.40 28.83 -28.99
N GLN A 473 -57.07 27.67 -28.83
CA GLN A 473 -56.76 26.29 -29.31
C GLN A 473 -57.44 26.00 -30.70
N PRO A 474 -57.39 24.81 -31.41
CA PRO A 474 -57.28 23.41 -30.91
C PRO A 474 -56.61 22.27 -31.80
N ASN A 475 -56.15 21.22 -31.10
CA ASN A 475 -56.33 19.74 -31.21
C ASN A 475 -56.33 18.85 -32.51
N ARG A 476 -55.69 17.67 -32.35
CA ARG A 476 -55.93 16.27 -32.84
C ARG A 476 -55.37 15.67 -34.17
N SER A 477 -54.32 14.84 -34.00
CA SER A 477 -54.14 13.39 -34.33
C SER A 477 -54.72 12.67 -35.59
N TYR A 478 -53.82 11.90 -36.25
CA TYR A 478 -53.89 10.50 -36.80
C TYR A 478 -53.54 10.25 -38.30
N THR A 479 -52.81 9.13 -38.52
CA THR A 479 -52.60 8.27 -39.73
C THR A 479 -51.39 8.47 -40.68
N SER A 480 -50.68 7.34 -40.93
CA SER A 480 -49.72 7.08 -42.05
C SER A 480 -50.47 6.70 -43.35
N PRO A 481 -49.83 6.64 -44.56
CA PRO A 481 -49.07 5.43 -44.99
C PRO A 481 -47.91 5.60 -46.04
N ARG A 482 -46.89 4.73 -45.91
CA ARG A 482 -46.16 3.83 -46.85
C ARG A 482 -46.04 4.08 -48.39
N MET A 483 -44.80 3.87 -48.92
CA MET A 483 -44.34 3.08 -50.12
C MET A 483 -43.17 3.78 -50.85
N GLY A 484 -42.12 3.15 -51.42
CA GLY A 484 -41.76 1.74 -51.62
C GLY A 484 -40.45 1.61 -52.45
N SER A 485 -39.76 0.47 -52.35
CA SER A 485 -38.66 -0.01 -53.21
C SER A 485 -39.18 -0.64 -54.53
N PRO A 486 -38.32 -1.10 -55.45
CA PRO A 486 -38.08 -2.58 -55.57
C PRO A 486 -36.68 -3.03 -56.10
N GLY A 487 -36.27 -4.29 -55.79
CA GLY A 487 -35.12 -5.05 -56.37
C GLY A 487 -35.44 -5.71 -57.73
N PRO A 488 -35.02 -6.95 -58.11
CA PRO A 488 -34.06 -7.93 -57.54
C PRO A 488 -33.16 -8.67 -58.60
N GLY A 489 -32.32 -9.65 -58.20
CA GLY A 489 -31.66 -10.60 -59.11
C GLY A 489 -30.91 -11.75 -58.41
N TYR A 490 -31.34 -12.99 -58.70
CA TYR A 490 -30.86 -14.29 -58.17
C TYR A 490 -29.72 -14.88 -59.02
N GLN A 491 -28.81 -15.68 -58.43
CA GLN A 491 -28.59 -17.11 -58.81
C GLN A 491 -27.46 -17.81 -58.03
N GLN A 492 -27.67 -19.12 -57.90
CA GLN A 492 -26.98 -20.20 -57.20
C GLN A 492 -25.99 -20.90 -58.16
N LEU A 493 -24.82 -21.36 -57.70
CA LEU A 493 -24.16 -22.67 -58.00
C LEU A 493 -22.62 -22.67 -57.85
N ALA A 494 -22.15 -23.82 -57.34
CA ALA A 494 -20.91 -24.54 -57.68
C ALA A 494 -19.58 -24.21 -56.96
N GLN A 495 -19.09 -25.22 -56.22
CA GLN A 495 -17.67 -25.52 -56.05
C GLN A 495 -17.00 -25.70 -57.43
N PRO A 496 -15.66 -25.52 -57.54
CA PRO A 496 -14.80 -26.70 -57.45
C PRO A 496 -13.47 -26.48 -56.70
N GLN A 497 -12.94 -27.59 -56.20
CA GLN A 497 -11.53 -27.77 -55.82
C GLN A 497 -10.56 -27.43 -56.98
N PRO A 498 -9.27 -27.30 -56.65
CA PRO A 498 -8.36 -28.31 -57.20
C PRO A 498 -7.49 -28.98 -56.14
N GLN A 499 -7.53 -30.32 -56.16
CA GLN A 499 -6.44 -31.19 -55.71
C GLN A 499 -5.25 -31.09 -56.67
N ARG A 500 -4.02 -31.03 -56.12
CA ARG A 500 -2.86 -31.88 -56.46
C ARG A 500 -1.99 -31.92 -55.19
N SER A 501 -1.87 -33.01 -54.42
CA SER A 501 -1.20 -34.29 -54.67
C SER A 501 0.20 -34.15 -55.27
N PHE A 502 1.22 -34.27 -54.42
CA PHE A 502 2.38 -35.10 -54.75
C PHE A 502 2.51 -36.20 -53.70
N THR A 503 2.70 -37.37 -54.25
CA THR A 503 2.70 -38.72 -53.73
C THR A 503 3.92 -39.02 -52.86
N THR A 504 3.68 -39.84 -51.85
CA THR A 504 4.61 -40.82 -51.28
C THR A 504 4.94 -41.91 -52.30
N ASP A 505 6.20 -42.34 -52.33
CA ASP A 505 6.66 -43.73 -52.53
C ASP A 505 7.96 -43.83 -51.70
N GLY A 506 8.07 -44.70 -50.69
CA GLY A 506 8.36 -46.13 -50.84
C GLY A 506 9.87 -46.28 -51.07
N GLY A 507 10.72 -46.75 -50.16
CA GLY A 507 10.64 -47.95 -49.32
C GLY A 507 11.87 -48.82 -49.64
N PHE A 508 12.35 -49.58 -48.65
CA PHE A 508 13.41 -50.63 -48.72
C PHE A 508 14.86 -50.15 -48.86
N GLY A 509 15.86 -50.65 -48.12
CA GLY A 509 15.98 -51.66 -47.07
C GLY A 509 17.15 -51.22 -46.15
N GLY A 510 17.33 -51.72 -44.94
CA GLY A 510 17.32 -53.14 -44.59
C GLY A 510 18.76 -53.65 -44.59
N ASP A 511 19.21 -54.09 -43.42
CA ASP A 511 20.43 -54.85 -43.12
C ASP A 511 21.72 -53.99 -43.01
N GLY A 512 22.57 -54.12 -42.01
CA GLY A 512 22.69 -55.09 -40.92
C GLY A 512 24.10 -54.87 -40.35
N LEU A 513 24.21 -54.79 -39.02
CA LEU A 513 24.98 -55.74 -38.21
C LEU A 513 26.44 -55.35 -37.94
N ASP A 514 26.73 -55.38 -36.64
CA ASP A 514 27.98 -55.77 -35.98
C ASP A 514 29.22 -54.89 -36.20
N GLY A 515 30.05 -54.58 -35.21
CA GLY A 515 30.17 -55.10 -33.86
C GLY A 515 31.52 -54.60 -33.30
N HIS A 516 31.56 -54.50 -31.97
CA HIS A 516 32.71 -54.47 -31.06
C HIS A 516 34.16 -54.46 -31.59
N GLY A 517 34.99 -53.67 -30.91
CA GLY A 517 36.25 -54.19 -30.35
C GLY A 517 37.44 -53.25 -30.38
N HIS A 518 37.91 -52.88 -29.18
CA HIS A 518 39.30 -52.63 -28.71
C HIS A 518 40.42 -52.80 -29.78
N ASP A 519 41.50 -52.02 -29.82
CA ASP A 519 42.54 -51.98 -28.79
C ASP A 519 43.67 -50.95 -29.12
N GLN A 520 44.41 -50.62 -28.06
CA GLN A 520 45.74 -50.01 -27.87
C GLN A 520 46.67 -49.60 -29.04
N GLY A 521 47.33 -48.44 -28.83
CA GLY A 521 48.77 -48.45 -28.52
C GLY A 521 49.76 -47.71 -29.45
N TYR A 522 50.53 -46.79 -28.83
CA TYR A 522 51.91 -46.31 -29.16
C TYR A 522 52.15 -45.61 -30.54
N GLY A 523 52.92 -44.55 -30.71
CA GLY A 523 53.80 -43.74 -29.84
C GLY A 523 54.74 -42.89 -30.71
N ASN A 524 55.17 -41.75 -30.15
CA ASN A 524 56.52 -41.14 -30.21
C ASN A 524 57.06 -40.36 -31.44
N GLY A 525 57.75 -39.24 -31.10
CA GLY A 525 58.78 -38.50 -31.87
C GLY A 525 58.24 -37.36 -32.75
N GLY A 526 58.47 -36.06 -32.47
CA GLY A 526 59.77 -35.34 -32.42
C GLY A 526 59.98 -34.64 -33.79
N ASP A 527 60.57 -33.46 -33.99
CA ASP A 527 61.25 -32.44 -33.17
C ASP A 527 61.58 -31.26 -34.14
N GLY A 528 61.99 -30.10 -33.63
CA GLY A 528 62.69 -29.02 -34.37
C GLY A 528 61.82 -27.81 -34.78
N SER A 529 61.82 -26.65 -34.09
CA SER A 529 62.90 -25.69 -33.76
C SER A 529 63.53 -24.96 -34.95
N TYR A 530 63.25 -23.65 -35.05
CA TYR A 530 64.21 -22.61 -35.44
C TYR A 530 63.84 -21.31 -34.71
N GLY A 531 64.78 -20.78 -33.93
CA GLY A 531 64.76 -19.42 -33.41
C GLY A 531 65.76 -18.52 -34.14
N ASN A 532 65.65 -17.20 -33.95
CA ASN A 532 66.62 -16.37 -33.20
C ASN A 532 66.70 -14.91 -33.70
N GLY A 533 66.81 -13.98 -32.74
CA GLY A 533 67.52 -12.69 -32.82
C GLY A 533 66.70 -11.47 -33.25
N GLY A 534 66.71 -10.31 -32.59
CA GLY A 534 67.45 -9.82 -31.41
C GLY A 534 67.62 -8.28 -31.49
N GLN A 535 67.58 -7.62 -30.31
CA GLN A 535 68.10 -6.26 -29.96
C GLN A 535 67.53 -5.02 -30.72
N GLY A 536 67.30 -3.84 -30.12
CA GLY A 536 67.50 -3.30 -28.77
C GLY A 536 67.29 -1.76 -28.78
N GLY A 537 67.08 -1.17 -27.61
CA GLY A 537 67.52 0.21 -27.29
C GLY A 537 66.50 1.37 -27.29
N GLY A 538 66.14 1.84 -26.09
CA GLY A 538 66.54 3.19 -25.66
C GLY A 538 65.51 4.35 -25.56
N ARG A 539 65.22 4.72 -24.30
CA ARG A 539 65.05 6.09 -23.73
C ARG A 539 63.75 6.90 -23.94
N GLY A 540 63.08 7.17 -22.81
CA GLY A 540 63.02 8.53 -22.23
C GLY A 540 61.65 9.22 -22.23
N GLY A 541 61.14 9.57 -21.04
CA GLY A 541 60.04 10.53 -20.89
C GLY A 541 59.25 10.41 -19.58
N ASP A 542 59.81 10.95 -18.50
CA ASP A 542 59.12 11.22 -17.24
C ASP A 542 57.94 12.20 -17.42
N ALA A 543 56.82 11.96 -16.74
CA ALA A 543 55.92 13.02 -16.27
C ALA A 543 55.13 12.54 -15.04
N TYR A 544 55.64 12.90 -13.87
CA TYR A 544 54.89 13.07 -12.63
C TYR A 544 53.67 13.99 -12.86
N TRP A 545 52.50 13.64 -12.31
CA TRP A 545 51.66 14.58 -11.55
C TRP A 545 50.78 13.80 -10.57
N GLY A 546 51.07 13.99 -9.29
CA GLY A 546 50.15 13.71 -8.20
C GLY A 546 49.31 14.94 -7.88
N ASN A 547 48.05 14.71 -7.51
CA ASN A 547 47.24 15.50 -6.57
C ASN A 547 46.00 14.62 -6.31
N GLY A 548 45.65 14.21 -5.10
CA GLY A 548 45.79 14.91 -3.83
C GLY A 548 44.57 15.82 -3.64
N GLY A 549 43.49 15.29 -3.04
CA GLY A 549 42.30 16.08 -2.71
C GLY A 549 41.19 15.24 -2.11
N GLY A 550 41.22 15.04 -0.79
CA GLY A 550 40.05 14.62 -0.03
C GLY A 550 39.28 15.84 0.51
N TYR A 551 37.96 15.71 0.62
CA TYR A 551 37.05 16.44 1.53
C TYR A 551 35.81 15.55 1.66
N ARG A 552 35.57 15.01 2.86
CA ARG A 552 34.61 15.49 3.88
C ARG A 552 33.15 15.28 3.49
#